data_AF-A0A1I5X953-F1
#
_entry.id   AF-A0A1I5X953-F1
#
_cell.length_a   1.000
_cell.length_b   1.000
_cell.length_c   1.000
_cell.angle_alpha   90.00
_cell.angle_beta   90.00
_cell.angle_gamma   90.00
#
_symmetry.space_group_name_H-M   'P 1'
#
loop_
_entity.id
_entity.type
_entity.pdbx_description
1 polymer ?
#
loop_
_entity_poly.entity_id
_entity_poly.type
_entity_poly.pdbx_seq_one_letter_code
_entity_poly.pdbx_strand_id
1 'polypeptide(L)'
;MRPRQWAAVVAALETAGRGDVLGFAAAHGRLPHDPALPERLRAVLATATQISPAGHLAMAAAVQACVDEAVSKTVNLPASARAADVYDTYAAAFELGCKGITVYVDGSRDVQPQALATATAAS
;
A
#
# COMPACT_ATOMS: atom_id res chain seq x y z
N MET A 1 15.72 -3.77 -5.01
CA MET A 1 16.24 -2.46 -5.50
C MET A 1 17.67 -2.30 -5.05
N ARG A 2 18.55 -1.68 -5.86
CA ARG A 2 19.98 -1.54 -5.51
C ARG A 2 20.17 -0.37 -4.53
N PRO A 3 21.00 -0.48 -3.48
CA PRO A 3 21.23 0.57 -2.46
C PRO A 3 21.50 1.98 -3.02
N ARG A 4 22.13 2.07 -4.20
CA ARG A 4 22.45 3.33 -4.87
C ARG A 4 21.23 4.16 -5.31
N GLN A 5 20.09 3.52 -5.58
CA GLN A 5 18.90 4.22 -6.07
C GLN A 5 18.18 4.97 -4.94
N TRP A 6 18.26 4.48 -3.70
CA TRP A 6 17.68 5.14 -2.52
C TRP A 6 18.41 6.45 -2.19
N ALA A 7 19.75 6.41 -2.15
CA ALA A 7 20.57 7.59 -1.88
C ALA A 7 20.30 8.73 -2.88
N ALA A 8 20.10 8.39 -4.16
CA ALA A 8 19.77 9.38 -5.19
C ALA A 8 18.39 10.04 -4.99
N VAL A 9 17.38 9.27 -4.55
CA VAL A 9 16.04 9.82 -4.27
C VAL A 9 16.06 10.72 -3.05
N VAL A 10 16.75 10.30 -1.98
CA VAL A 10 16.91 11.11 -0.76
C VAL A 10 17.63 12.42 -1.08
N ALA A 11 18.77 12.37 -1.75
CA ALA A 11 19.53 13.55 -2.14
C ALA A 11 18.72 14.50 -3.05
N ALA A 12 17.90 13.97 -3.96
CA ALA A 12 17.03 14.77 -4.81
C ALA A 12 15.94 15.50 -4.01
N LEU A 13 15.33 14.83 -3.02
CA LEU A 13 14.34 15.45 -2.12
C LEU A 13 14.98 16.51 -1.22
N GLU A 14 16.19 16.26 -0.70
CA GLU A 14 16.95 17.24 0.08
C GLU A 14 17.31 18.48 -0.75
N THR A 15 17.81 18.29 -1.97
CA THR A 15 18.14 19.39 -2.90
C THR A 15 16.90 20.22 -3.26
N ALA A 16 15.74 19.58 -3.36
CA ALA A 16 14.46 20.25 -3.58
C ALA A 16 13.87 20.91 -2.32
N GLY A 17 14.58 20.88 -1.18
CA GLY A 17 14.10 21.42 0.09
C GLY A 17 12.92 20.65 0.70
N ARG A 18 12.68 19.40 0.26
CA ARG A 18 11.54 18.56 0.66
C ARG A 18 11.85 17.68 1.88
N GLY A 19 12.50 18.26 2.89
CA GLY A 19 12.77 17.58 4.16
C GLY A 19 11.51 17.15 4.90
N ASP A 20 10.39 17.86 4.67
CA ASP A 20 9.05 17.51 5.15
C ASP A 20 8.60 16.12 4.66
N VAL A 21 8.87 15.78 3.39
CA VAL A 21 8.50 14.49 2.79
C VAL A 21 9.31 13.35 3.41
N LEU A 22 10.61 13.57 3.60
CA LEU A 22 11.49 12.59 4.22
C LEU A 22 11.12 12.34 5.68
N GLY A 23 10.87 13.42 6.44
CA GLY A 23 10.40 13.33 7.83
C GLY A 23 9.07 12.58 7.94
N PHE A 24 8.10 12.91 7.06
CA PHE A 24 6.82 12.21 7.02
C PHE A 24 7.00 10.73 6.69
N ALA A 25 7.81 10.40 5.67
CA ALA A 25 8.04 9.02 5.26
C ALA A 25 8.74 8.18 6.35
N ALA A 26 9.69 8.77 7.07
CA ALA A 26 10.35 8.12 8.21
C ALA A 26 9.37 7.81 9.35
N ALA A 27 8.45 8.74 9.64
CA ALA A 27 7.47 8.58 10.71
C ALA A 27 6.29 7.65 10.35
N HIS A 28 5.87 7.62 9.07
CA HIS A 28 4.64 6.96 8.65
C HIS A 28 4.86 5.75 7.72
N GLY A 29 6.10 5.49 7.30
CA GLY A 29 6.43 4.39 6.38
C GLY A 29 5.86 4.53 4.97
N ARG A 30 5.40 5.72 4.59
CA ARG A 30 4.76 6.00 3.29
C ARG A 30 4.97 7.45 2.89
N LEU A 31 4.85 7.73 1.59
CA LEU A 31 4.84 9.12 1.13
C LEU A 31 3.54 9.84 1.57
N PRO A 32 3.60 11.15 1.87
CA PRO A 32 2.41 11.94 2.15
C PRO A 32 1.54 12.05 0.90
N HIS A 33 0.24 12.30 1.11
CA HIS A 33 -0.64 12.67 0.01
C HIS A 33 -0.40 14.13 -0.38
N ASP A 34 0.66 14.38 -1.13
CA ASP A 34 1.05 15.72 -1.58
C ASP A 34 0.98 15.83 -3.10
N PRO A 35 0.09 16.68 -3.66
CA PRO A 35 -0.01 16.96 -5.10
C PRO A 35 1.28 17.49 -5.73
N ALA A 36 2.12 18.19 -4.96
CA ALA A 36 3.38 18.75 -5.45
C ALA A 36 4.45 17.68 -5.73
N LEU A 37 4.29 16.47 -5.19
CA LEU A 37 5.14 15.34 -5.56
C LEU A 37 4.81 14.86 -7.00
N PRO A 38 5.81 14.43 -7.79
CA PRO A 38 5.54 13.81 -9.08
C PRO A 38 4.63 12.59 -8.92
N GLU A 39 3.59 12.48 -9.75
CA GLU A 39 2.64 11.36 -9.70
C GLU A 39 3.35 10.01 -9.82
N ARG A 40 4.32 9.90 -10.73
CA ARG A 40 5.13 8.69 -10.91
C ARG A 40 5.85 8.28 -9.63
N LEU A 41 6.33 9.23 -8.83
CA LEU A 41 7.00 8.94 -7.57
C LEU A 41 6.00 8.38 -6.56
N ARG A 42 4.82 8.99 -6.43
CA ARG A 42 3.74 8.51 -5.56
C ARG A 42 3.28 7.10 -5.97
N ALA A 43 3.13 6.85 -7.27
CA ALA A 43 2.69 5.55 -7.80
C ALA A 43 3.73 4.44 -7.57
N VAL A 44 5.02 4.70 -7.84
CA VAL A 44 6.09 3.69 -7.69
C VAL A 44 6.33 3.32 -6.23
N LEU A 45 6.10 4.26 -5.30
CA LEU A 45 6.35 4.08 -3.86
C LEU A 45 5.05 3.93 -3.05
N ALA A 46 3.92 3.66 -3.71
CA ALA A 46 2.64 3.45 -3.03
C ALA A 46 2.72 2.22 -2.11
N THR A 47 2.24 2.37 -0.87
CA THR A 47 2.10 1.25 0.07
C THR A 47 0.74 0.55 -0.10
N ALA A 48 0.54 -0.56 0.60
CA ALA A 48 -0.72 -1.33 0.52
C ALA A 48 -1.96 -0.48 0.78
N THR A 49 -1.94 0.42 1.77
CA THR A 49 -3.09 1.28 2.10
C THR A 49 -3.26 2.47 1.13
N GLN A 50 -2.31 2.68 0.22
CA GLN A 50 -2.39 3.70 -0.84
C GLN A 50 -2.82 3.11 -2.19
N ILE A 51 -2.98 1.79 -2.27
CA ILE A 51 -3.52 1.10 -3.44
C ILE A 51 -5.02 0.91 -3.22
N SER A 52 -5.83 1.20 -4.24
CA SER A 52 -7.28 1.03 -4.14
C SER A 52 -7.66 -0.46 -4.00
N PRO A 53 -8.82 -0.79 -3.40
CA PRO A 53 -9.31 -2.17 -3.35
C PRO A 53 -9.39 -2.82 -4.73
N ALA A 54 -9.88 -2.07 -5.72
CA ALA A 54 -9.92 -2.51 -7.12
C ALA A 54 -8.52 -2.80 -7.70
N GLY A 55 -7.51 -2.00 -7.35
CA GLY A 55 -6.12 -2.25 -7.74
C GLY A 55 -5.55 -3.53 -7.12
N HIS A 56 -5.90 -3.82 -5.87
CA HIS A 56 -5.56 -5.10 -5.25
C HIS A 56 -6.23 -6.28 -5.93
N LEU A 57 -7.51 -6.16 -6.28
CA LEU A 57 -8.26 -7.20 -7.00
C LEU A 57 -7.72 -7.43 -8.40
N ALA A 58 -7.44 -6.37 -9.15
CA ALA A 58 -6.88 -6.47 -10.50
C ALA A 58 -5.55 -7.24 -10.50
N MET A 59 -4.69 -6.97 -9.52
CA MET A 59 -3.44 -7.71 -9.35
C MET A 59 -3.70 -9.18 -8.98
N ALA A 60 -4.62 -9.46 -8.05
CA ALA A 60 -4.96 -10.82 -7.66
C ALA A 60 -5.50 -11.63 -8.85
N ALA A 61 -6.39 -11.04 -9.65
CA ALA A 61 -6.97 -11.67 -10.84
C ALA A 61 -5.91 -11.92 -11.92
N ALA A 62 -5.03 -10.94 -12.17
CA ALA A 62 -3.93 -11.10 -13.12
C ALA A 62 -3.01 -12.28 -12.76
N VAL A 63 -2.69 -12.45 -11.47
CA VAL A 63 -1.89 -13.60 -11.00
C VAL A 63 -2.71 -14.89 -11.04
N GLN A 64 -3.98 -14.86 -10.65
CA GLN A 64 -4.85 -16.04 -10.62
C GLN A 64 -5.00 -16.69 -12.00
N ALA A 65 -5.03 -15.89 -13.07
CA ALA A 65 -5.09 -16.38 -14.45
C ALA A 65 -3.86 -17.20 -14.86
N CYS A 66 -2.76 -17.12 -14.12
CA CYS A 66 -1.51 -17.81 -14.39
C CYS A 66 -1.22 -18.96 -13.42
N VAL A 67 -2.13 -19.28 -12.49
CA VAL A 67 -1.94 -20.34 -11.49
C VAL A 67 -3.16 -21.26 -11.37
N ASP A 68 -2.89 -22.54 -11.16
CA ASP A 68 -3.84 -23.63 -10.98
C ASP A 68 -4.48 -23.66 -9.58
N GLU A 69 -3.78 -23.17 -8.56
CA GLU A 69 -4.28 -23.04 -7.19
C GLU A 69 -4.68 -21.59 -6.83
N ALA A 70 -5.15 -21.36 -5.60
CA ALA A 70 -5.55 -20.03 -5.13
C ALA A 70 -4.35 -19.15 -4.72
N VAL A 71 -4.52 -17.82 -4.84
CA VAL A 71 -3.51 -16.83 -4.44
C VAL A 71 -3.80 -16.32 -3.02
N SER A 72 -2.83 -16.41 -2.11
CA SER A 72 -2.93 -15.78 -0.79
C SER A 72 -2.69 -14.26 -0.91
N LYS A 73 -3.78 -13.50 -1.05
CA LYS A 73 -3.73 -12.03 -1.19
C LYS A 73 -4.78 -11.33 -0.33
N THR A 74 -4.31 -10.38 0.48
CA THR A 74 -5.17 -9.49 1.25
C THR A 74 -5.57 -8.25 0.45
N VAL A 75 -6.86 -7.92 0.39
CA VAL A 75 -7.41 -6.66 -0.09
C VAL A 75 -7.64 -5.76 1.12
N ASN A 76 -6.88 -4.66 1.19
CA ASN A 76 -7.01 -3.69 2.26
C ASN A 76 -8.18 -2.74 1.98
N LEU A 77 -9.08 -2.59 2.94
CA LEU A 77 -10.20 -1.65 2.93
C LEU A 77 -9.97 -0.57 4.00
N PRO A 78 -10.45 0.67 3.79
CA PRO A 78 -10.33 1.74 4.79
C PRO A 78 -11.15 1.43 6.03
N ALA A 79 -10.82 2.06 7.17
CA ALA A 79 -11.55 1.89 8.42
C ALA A 79 -13.03 2.31 8.35
N SER A 80 -13.39 3.13 7.35
CA SER A 80 -14.76 3.53 7.07
C SER A 80 -15.57 2.50 6.27
N ALA A 81 -14.96 1.39 5.85
CA ALA A 81 -15.62 0.36 5.06
C ALA A 81 -16.73 -0.33 5.88
N ARG A 82 -17.88 -0.52 5.23
CA ARG A 82 -19.06 -1.18 5.77
C ARG A 82 -19.09 -2.64 5.32
N ALA A 83 -19.96 -3.43 5.94
CA ALA A 83 -20.19 -4.81 5.54
C ALA A 83 -20.56 -4.96 4.05
N ALA A 84 -21.27 -3.97 3.49
CA ALA A 84 -21.59 -3.93 2.06
C ALA A 84 -20.33 -3.81 1.20
N ASP A 85 -19.37 -2.94 1.57
CA ASP A 85 -18.11 -2.78 0.83
C ASP A 85 -17.27 -4.07 0.85
N VAL A 86 -17.31 -4.81 1.97
CA VAL A 86 -16.67 -6.13 2.09
C VAL A 86 -17.35 -7.15 1.18
N TYR A 87 -18.69 -7.18 1.16
CA TYR A 87 -19.46 -8.05 0.27
C TYR A 87 -19.16 -7.75 -1.20
N ASP A 88 -19.21 -6.49 -1.59
CA ASP A 88 -18.95 -6.04 -2.96
C ASP A 88 -17.51 -6.39 -3.38
N THR A 89 -16.55 -6.34 -2.45
CA THR A 89 -15.17 -6.78 -2.69
C THR A 89 -15.10 -8.28 -3.00
N TYR A 90 -15.83 -9.12 -2.27
CA TYR A 90 -15.90 -10.55 -2.54
C TYR A 90 -16.64 -10.86 -3.85
N ALA A 91 -17.75 -10.17 -4.13
CA ALA A 91 -18.51 -10.32 -5.36
C ALA A 91 -17.66 -9.96 -6.59
N ALA A 92 -16.98 -8.81 -6.55
CA ALA A 92 -16.08 -8.39 -7.62
C ALA A 92 -14.90 -9.36 -7.82
N ALA A 93 -14.34 -9.92 -6.74
CA ALA A 93 -13.29 -10.93 -6.84
C ALA A 93 -13.78 -12.19 -7.56
N PHE A 94 -15.00 -12.64 -7.24
CA PHE A 94 -15.63 -13.79 -7.90
C PHE A 94 -15.85 -13.53 -9.39
N GLU A 95 -16.40 -12.36 -9.74
CA GLU A 95 -16.63 -11.95 -11.14
C GLU A 95 -15.33 -11.88 -11.95
N LEU A 96 -14.21 -11.50 -11.32
CA LEU A 96 -12.88 -11.46 -11.91
C LEU A 96 -12.21 -12.85 -12.01
N GLY A 97 -12.87 -13.92 -11.55
CA GLY A 97 -12.35 -15.28 -11.60
C GLY A 97 -11.34 -15.62 -10.50
N CYS A 98 -11.26 -14.82 -9.43
CA CYS A 98 -10.44 -15.15 -8.27
C CYS A 98 -11.03 -16.36 -7.52
N LYS A 99 -10.18 -17.35 -7.20
CA LYS A 99 -10.61 -18.53 -6.41
C LYS A 99 -10.81 -18.21 -4.93
N GLY A 100 -10.20 -17.13 -4.46
CA GLY A 100 -10.34 -16.62 -3.11
C GLY A 100 -9.56 -15.33 -2.93
N ILE A 101 -9.97 -14.55 -1.93
CA ILE A 101 -9.26 -13.37 -1.45
C ILE A 101 -9.42 -13.28 0.07
N THR A 102 -8.49 -12.60 0.72
CA THR A 102 -8.63 -12.19 2.13
C THR A 102 -8.98 -10.71 2.16
N VAL A 103 -9.93 -10.29 2.98
CA VAL A 103 -10.23 -8.86 3.20
C VAL A 103 -9.68 -8.45 4.56
N TYR A 104 -9.03 -7.29 4.62
CA TYR A 104 -8.65 -6.66 5.88
C TYR A 104 -9.19 -5.23 5.90
N VAL A 105 -10.09 -4.95 6.85
CA VAL A 105 -10.58 -3.59 7.12
C VAL A 105 -9.63 -2.95 8.12
N ASP A 106 -9.06 -1.79 7.77
CA ASP A 106 -8.19 -1.04 8.67
C ASP A 106 -8.89 -0.76 10.01
N GLY A 107 -8.17 -0.92 11.13
CA GLY A 107 -8.72 -0.77 12.47
C GLY A 107 -9.62 -1.91 12.95
N SER A 108 -9.84 -2.98 12.15
CA SER A 108 -10.66 -4.14 12.57
C SER A 108 -10.01 -5.03 13.64
N ARG A 109 -8.75 -4.78 14.01
CA ARG A 109 -7.98 -5.52 15.03
C ARG A 109 -7.17 -4.54 15.87
N ASP A 110 -7.01 -4.85 17.16
CA ASP A 110 -6.25 -4.03 18.11
C ASP A 110 -4.74 -4.01 17.80
N VAL A 111 -4.22 -5.11 17.26
CA VAL A 111 -2.83 -5.21 16.79
C VAL A 111 -2.83 -5.29 15.28
N GLN A 112 -2.12 -4.36 14.64
CA GLN A 112 -1.98 -4.31 13.19
C GLN A 112 -0.55 -4.69 12.77
N PRO A 113 -0.36 -5.36 11.61
CA PRO A 113 0.97 -5.60 11.03
C PRO A 113 1.75 -4.34 10.65
N GLN A 114 1.20 -3.15 10.87
CA GLN A 114 1.81 -1.85 10.60
C GLN A 114 2.28 -1.19 11.89
N ALA A 115 3.46 -1.59 12.38
CA ALA A 115 4.26 -0.70 13.19
C ALA A 115 5.70 -0.76 12.67
N LEU A 116 6.09 0.24 11.89
CA LEU A 116 7.51 0.60 11.86
C LEU A 116 7.79 1.17 13.24
N ALA A 117 8.52 0.41 14.06
CA ALA A 117 9.07 0.95 15.29
C ALA A 117 9.79 2.24 14.89
N THR A 118 9.41 3.36 15.51
CA THR A 118 10.20 4.59 15.46
C THR A 118 11.62 4.20 15.84
N ALA A 119 12.52 4.17 14.85
CA ALA A 119 13.93 4.10 15.15
C ALA A 119 14.21 5.34 15.98
N THR A 120 14.41 5.14 17.28
CA THR A 120 14.96 6.15 18.17
C THR A 120 16.23 6.63 17.49
N ALA A 121 16.21 7.85 16.97
CA ALA A 121 17.39 8.47 16.40
C ALA A 121 18.47 8.38 17.48
N ALA A 122 19.52 7.61 17.21
CA ALA A 122 20.66 7.49 18.10
C ALA A 122 21.22 8.90 18.32
N SER A 123 21.22 9.31 19.59
CA SER A 123 21.85 10.51 20.13
C SER A 123 23.35 10.57 19.82
#